data_AF-A0A8J6J6T5-F1
#
_entry.id   AF-A0A8J6J6T5-F1
#
_cell.length_a   1.000
_cell.length_b   1.000
_cell.length_c   1.000
_cell.angle_alpha   90.00
_cell.angle_beta   90.00
_cell.angle_gamma   90.00
#
_symmetry.space_group_name_H-M   'P 1'
#
loop_
_entity.id
_entity.type
_entity.pdbx_description
1 polymer ?
#
loop_
_entity_poly.entity_id
_entity_poly.type
_entity_poly.pdbx_seq_one_letter_code
_entity_poly.pdbx_strand_id
1 'polypeptide(L)'
;MEYRTWPALDARVSLLGFGCMRFPTDDAGCVQEDAAAAMLRRALEAGVNYIDTAYFYHEEQSERVLGRVLADVPRERYYLATKLPTWKVESLEDAQRFFTTQLERLNTDHFDFYLLHTLNRDRWRAMVELGVVDWCVQKQREGAICRFGFSFHDGYDVFEEILSFRKWDFCQIQFNYLDTDIQAGERGYALAEQLGVPLVIMEPVKGGALADLPEDLAARLRRARPGASMASWALRWAAGRANVLTVLSGMSTLEQVEDNAATFTRFQPLTQAELALVEETAAALRARVKNGCTGCRYCMPCPAGVNIPENFQLWNQTAKTQNGASAWRPWHVNFGEEDKAKNCVRCGRCVPLCPQGIPIPDDLARAQAELDAIPKP
;
A
#
# COMPACT_ATOMS: atom_id res chain seq x y z
N MET A 1 8.01 19.24 -7.99
CA MET A 1 6.95 18.37 -7.44
C MET A 1 5.61 18.90 -7.87
N GLU A 2 4.73 18.03 -8.35
CA GLU A 2 3.31 18.33 -8.61
C GLU A 2 2.52 18.29 -7.30
N TYR A 3 1.59 19.22 -7.12
CA TYR A 3 0.77 19.31 -5.92
C TYR A 3 -0.71 19.36 -6.26
N ARG A 4 -1.54 18.69 -5.46
CA ARG A 4 -2.99 18.79 -5.51
C ARG A 4 -3.48 19.70 -4.39
N THR A 5 -4.53 20.45 -4.68
CA THR A 5 -5.31 21.17 -3.68
C THR A 5 -6.73 20.67 -3.75
N TRP A 6 -7.35 20.49 -2.59
CA TRP A 6 -8.77 20.20 -2.49
C TRP A 6 -9.38 21.28 -1.61
N PRO A 7 -10.29 22.13 -2.12
CA PRO A 7 -10.80 23.27 -1.35
C PRO A 7 -11.38 22.89 0.01
N ALA A 8 -12.06 21.74 0.09
CA ALA A 8 -12.64 21.25 1.34
C ALA A 8 -11.60 20.77 2.37
N LEU A 9 -10.37 20.49 1.95
CA LEU A 9 -9.30 20.00 2.83
C LEU A 9 -8.40 21.11 3.35
N ASP A 10 -8.40 22.30 2.74
CA ASP A 10 -7.43 23.36 3.03
C ASP A 10 -5.97 22.82 3.11
N ALA A 11 -5.59 22.03 2.11
CA ALA A 11 -4.30 21.35 2.04
C ALA A 11 -3.71 21.43 0.64
N ARG A 12 -2.39 21.64 0.57
CA ARG A 12 -1.61 21.57 -0.67
C ARG A 12 -0.67 20.37 -0.63
N VAL A 13 -1.18 19.23 -1.07
CA VAL A 13 -0.56 17.92 -0.90
C VAL A 13 0.27 17.56 -2.12
N SER A 14 1.50 17.07 -1.94
CA SER A 14 2.32 16.54 -3.03
C SER A 14 1.63 15.32 -3.64
N LEU A 15 1.60 15.24 -4.97
CA LEU A 15 0.93 14.15 -5.67
C LEU A 15 1.63 12.79 -5.46
N LEU A 16 2.92 12.81 -5.10
CA LEU A 16 3.62 11.67 -4.48
C LEU A 16 3.52 11.78 -2.95
N GLY A 17 3.12 10.69 -2.30
CA GLY A 17 3.22 10.52 -0.85
C GLY A 17 4.28 9.47 -0.50
N PHE A 18 4.97 9.67 0.62
CA PHE A 18 5.98 8.76 1.14
C PHE A 18 5.32 7.72 2.05
N GLY A 19 5.30 6.45 1.64
CA GLY A 19 4.76 5.35 2.45
C GLY A 19 5.83 4.69 3.33
N CYS A 20 5.68 4.76 4.66
CA CYS A 20 6.64 4.24 5.63
C CYS A 20 6.56 2.71 5.85
N MET A 21 5.60 2.01 5.23
CA MET A 21 5.45 0.54 5.34
C MET A 21 6.65 -0.23 4.74
N ARG A 22 7.49 0.43 3.94
CA ARG A 22 8.61 -0.18 3.21
C ARG A 22 10.00 0.36 3.60
N PHE A 23 10.11 1.01 4.77
CA PHE A 23 11.42 1.35 5.32
C PHE A 23 12.38 0.16 5.27
N PRO A 24 13.67 0.41 4.96
CA PRO A 24 14.67 -0.64 4.94
C PRO A 24 14.82 -1.26 6.33
N THR A 25 14.98 -2.57 6.38
CA THR A 25 15.19 -3.33 7.61
C THR A 25 16.49 -4.13 7.54
N ASP A 26 17.10 -4.40 8.69
CA ASP A 26 18.17 -5.39 8.79
C ASP A 26 17.63 -6.83 8.74
N ASP A 27 18.53 -7.81 8.83
CA ASP A 27 18.19 -9.24 8.80
C ASP A 27 17.32 -9.68 10.00
N ALA A 28 17.29 -8.89 11.08
CA ALA A 28 16.43 -9.13 12.23
C ALA A 28 15.05 -8.48 12.10
N GLY A 29 14.79 -7.77 11.00
CA GLY A 29 13.54 -7.05 10.77
C GLY A 29 13.45 -5.70 11.48
N CYS A 30 14.55 -5.21 12.07
CA CYS A 30 14.60 -3.88 12.68
C CYS A 30 14.75 -2.81 11.60
N VAL A 31 14.05 -1.69 11.75
CA VAL A 31 14.17 -0.57 10.80
C VAL A 31 15.57 0.02 10.86
N GLN A 32 16.23 0.13 9.70
CA GLN A 32 17.51 0.82 9.56
C GLN A 32 17.28 2.33 9.60
N GLU A 33 17.30 2.92 10.81
CA GLU A 33 16.88 4.30 11.05
C GLU A 33 17.65 5.33 10.20
N ASP A 34 18.97 5.21 10.08
CA ASP A 34 19.78 6.16 9.30
C ASP A 34 19.41 6.14 7.81
N ALA A 35 19.16 4.95 7.26
CA ALA A 35 18.74 4.79 5.87
C ALA A 35 17.31 5.33 5.66
N ALA A 36 16.40 5.02 6.57
CA ALA A 36 15.04 5.57 6.57
C ALA A 36 15.05 7.11 6.67
N ALA A 37 15.93 7.67 7.51
CA ALA A 37 16.11 9.11 7.68
C ALA A 37 16.64 9.78 6.41
N ALA A 38 17.67 9.21 5.80
CA ALA A 38 18.23 9.71 4.54
C ALA A 38 17.17 9.73 3.42
N MET A 39 16.39 8.66 3.31
CA MET A 39 15.30 8.55 2.33
C MET A 39 14.19 9.59 2.57
N LEU A 40 13.77 9.77 3.82
CA LEU A 40 12.72 10.74 4.16
C LEU A 40 13.18 12.17 3.91
N ARG A 41 14.40 12.52 4.35
CA ARG A 41 15.00 13.86 4.12
C ARG A 41 15.10 14.16 2.63
N ARG A 42 15.60 13.20 1.84
CA ARG A 42 15.68 13.34 0.38
C ARG A 42 14.31 13.56 -0.27
N ALA A 43 13.27 12.87 0.21
CA ALA A 43 11.91 13.04 -0.28
C ALA A 43 11.35 14.44 0.06
N LEU A 44 11.54 14.91 1.30
CA LEU A 44 11.16 16.26 1.74
C LEU A 44 11.88 17.33 0.92
N GLU A 45 13.18 17.18 0.67
CA GLU A 45 13.97 18.07 -0.19
C GLU A 45 13.46 18.09 -1.64
N ALA A 46 12.98 16.95 -2.14
CA ALA A 46 12.34 16.88 -3.46
C ALA A 46 10.92 17.48 -3.49
N GLY A 47 10.41 17.93 -2.35
CA GLY A 47 9.11 18.57 -2.21
C GLY A 47 7.95 17.64 -1.86
N VAL A 48 8.21 16.37 -1.54
CA VAL A 48 7.19 15.47 -0.97
C VAL A 48 6.77 16.03 0.39
N ASN A 49 5.48 16.14 0.65
CA ASN A 49 4.96 16.64 1.91
C ASN A 49 3.80 15.80 2.47
N TYR A 50 3.47 14.64 1.91
CA TYR A 50 2.52 13.71 2.53
C TYR A 50 3.26 12.48 3.02
N ILE A 51 3.33 12.28 4.33
CA ILE A 51 4.07 11.18 4.95
C ILE A 51 3.09 10.22 5.62
N ASP A 52 3.04 8.98 5.13
CA ASP A 52 2.07 7.97 5.53
C ASP A 52 2.70 6.87 6.36
N THR A 53 2.25 6.72 7.61
CA THR A 53 2.60 5.60 8.49
C THR A 53 1.35 4.94 9.07
N ALA A 54 1.52 3.97 9.95
CA ALA A 54 0.44 3.35 10.71
C ALA A 54 0.97 2.65 11.96
N TYR A 55 0.09 2.45 12.94
CA TYR A 55 0.44 1.88 14.25
C TYR A 55 1.29 0.60 14.19
N PHE A 56 0.95 -0.33 13.29
CA PHE A 56 1.58 -1.66 13.22
C PHE A 56 2.69 -1.80 12.19
N TYR A 57 3.05 -0.74 11.45
CA TYR A 57 4.13 -0.84 10.47
C TYR A 57 5.47 -1.15 11.14
N HIS A 58 6.19 -2.12 10.59
CA HIS A 58 7.47 -2.62 11.12
C HIS A 58 7.39 -3.04 12.59
N GLU A 59 6.39 -3.84 12.95
CA GLU A 59 6.19 -4.30 14.33
C GLU A 59 6.16 -3.12 15.32
N GLU A 60 5.40 -2.07 14.95
CA GLU A 60 5.23 -0.84 15.73
C GLU A 60 6.47 0.09 15.81
N GLN A 61 7.52 -0.19 15.04
CA GLN A 61 8.71 0.67 14.99
C GLN A 61 8.51 1.93 14.15
N SER A 62 7.68 1.87 13.09
CA SER A 62 7.63 2.93 12.07
C SER A 62 7.30 4.32 12.62
N GLU A 63 6.30 4.43 13.49
CA GLU A 63 5.90 5.71 14.10
C GLU A 63 7.00 6.31 14.99
N ARG A 64 7.70 5.46 15.75
CA ARG A 64 8.79 5.89 16.63
C ARG A 64 9.99 6.41 15.85
N VAL A 65 10.36 5.68 14.79
CA VAL A 65 11.43 6.11 13.87
C VAL A 65 11.04 7.41 13.22
N LEU A 66 9.81 7.51 12.71
CA LEU A 66 9.32 8.70 12.04
C LEU A 66 9.30 9.93 12.97
N GLY A 67 8.82 9.77 14.21
CA GLY A 67 8.82 10.84 15.22
C GLY A 67 10.23 11.36 15.55
N ARG A 68 11.25 10.48 15.56
CA ARG A 68 12.66 10.90 15.72
C ARG A 68 13.18 11.63 14.50
N VAL A 69 12.96 11.09 13.29
CA VAL A 69 13.49 11.65 12.04
C VAL A 69 12.87 13.01 11.72
N LEU A 70 11.61 13.23 12.08
CA LEU A 70 10.91 14.49 11.84
C LEU A 70 11.08 15.53 12.96
N ALA A 71 11.76 15.19 14.06
CA ALA A 71 11.90 16.07 15.22
C ALA A 71 12.60 17.41 14.89
N ASP A 72 13.49 17.43 13.90
CA ASP A 72 14.20 18.61 13.42
C ASP A 72 13.60 19.24 12.14
N VAL A 73 12.48 18.68 11.65
CA VAL A 73 11.78 19.18 10.45
C VAL A 73 10.66 20.13 10.89
N PRO A 74 10.61 21.38 10.40
CA PRO A 74 9.51 22.30 10.72
C PRO A 74 8.15 21.69 10.39
N ARG A 75 7.21 21.74 11.33
CA ARG A 75 5.94 20.99 11.27
C ARG A 75 5.07 21.35 10.07
N GLU A 76 5.17 22.58 9.59
CA GLU A 76 4.46 23.13 8.42
C GLU A 76 5.01 22.62 7.07
N ARG A 77 6.17 21.94 7.06
CA ARG A 77 6.79 21.41 5.84
C ARG A 77 6.17 20.11 5.37
N TYR A 78 5.41 19.43 6.22
CA TYR A 78 4.80 18.13 5.92
C TYR A 78 3.42 17.96 6.54
N TYR A 79 2.65 17.09 5.91
CA TYR A 79 1.42 16.50 6.41
C TYR A 79 1.73 15.09 6.92
N LEU A 80 1.33 14.81 8.15
CA LEU A 80 1.51 13.52 8.80
C LEU A 80 0.21 12.73 8.80
N ALA A 81 0.27 11.55 8.18
CA ALA A 81 -0.83 10.59 8.15
C ALA A 81 -0.51 9.36 9.00
N THR A 82 -1.41 9.00 9.92
CA THR A 82 -1.36 7.71 10.63
C THR A 82 -2.75 7.08 10.76
N LYS A 83 -2.80 5.85 11.26
CA LYS A 83 -4.00 5.00 11.20
C LYS A 83 -4.26 4.26 12.50
N LEU A 84 -5.51 4.30 12.96
CA LEU A 84 -6.00 3.56 14.12
C LEU A 84 -6.11 2.06 13.80
N PRO A 85 -5.50 1.16 14.58
CA PRO A 85 -5.52 -0.27 14.28
C PRO A 85 -6.84 -0.93 14.69
N THR A 86 -7.86 -0.79 13.84
CA THR A 86 -9.25 -1.18 14.13
C THR A 86 -9.42 -2.64 14.60
N TRP A 87 -8.55 -3.57 14.20
CA TRP A 87 -8.58 -4.97 14.62
C TRP A 87 -8.09 -5.22 16.06
N LYS A 88 -7.59 -4.20 16.75
CA LYS A 88 -7.20 -4.24 18.17
C LYS A 88 -8.10 -3.40 19.06
N VAL A 89 -9.12 -2.75 18.50
CA VAL A 89 -10.01 -1.86 19.24
C VAL A 89 -11.24 -2.67 19.66
N GLU A 90 -11.29 -3.02 20.93
CA GLU A 90 -12.41 -3.76 21.53
C GLU A 90 -13.33 -2.82 22.35
N SER A 91 -12.87 -1.60 22.61
CA SER A 91 -13.59 -0.55 23.34
C SER A 91 -13.21 0.85 22.83
N LEU A 92 -14.02 1.86 23.17
CA LEU A 92 -13.65 3.26 22.91
C LEU A 92 -12.37 3.67 23.65
N GLU A 93 -12.14 3.12 24.85
CA GLU A 93 -10.93 3.36 25.64
C GLU A 93 -9.67 2.85 24.92
N ASP A 94 -9.75 1.71 24.23
CA ASP A 94 -8.64 1.23 23.40
C ASP A 94 -8.30 2.20 22.27
N ALA A 95 -9.32 2.73 21.57
CA ALA A 95 -9.10 3.71 20.52
C ALA A 95 -8.41 4.97 21.05
N GLN A 96 -8.85 5.47 22.20
CA GLN A 96 -8.24 6.61 22.89
C GLN A 96 -6.80 6.33 23.30
N ARG A 97 -6.53 5.16 23.88
CA ARG A 97 -5.19 4.73 24.28
C ARG A 97 -4.26 4.65 23.07
N PHE A 98 -4.68 4.00 21.99
CA PHE A 98 -3.88 3.93 20.76
C PHE A 98 -3.59 5.32 20.21
N PHE A 99 -4.58 6.19 20.12
CA PHE A 99 -4.39 7.57 19.65
C PHE A 99 -3.35 8.34 20.47
N THR A 100 -3.44 8.29 21.80
CA THR A 100 -2.44 8.92 22.69
C THR A 100 -1.04 8.34 22.47
N THR A 101 -0.93 7.01 22.38
CA THR A 101 0.35 6.36 22.06
C THR A 101 0.92 6.80 20.72
N GLN A 102 0.07 7.00 19.70
CA GLN A 102 0.51 7.48 18.38
C GLN A 102 1.05 8.91 18.45
N LEU A 103 0.39 9.80 19.20
CA LEU A 103 0.86 11.17 19.42
C LEU A 103 2.25 11.18 20.08
N GLU A 104 2.43 10.37 21.13
CA GLU A 104 3.70 10.21 21.83
C GLU A 104 4.81 9.66 20.91
N ARG A 105 4.52 8.59 20.15
CA ARG A 105 5.50 7.96 19.24
C ARG A 105 5.95 8.89 18.12
N LEU A 106 5.00 9.64 17.56
CA LEU A 106 5.24 10.57 16.47
C LEU A 106 5.72 11.94 16.93
N ASN A 107 5.79 12.16 18.25
CA ASN A 107 6.21 13.43 18.86
C ASN A 107 5.41 14.62 18.32
N THR A 108 4.08 14.51 18.33
CA THR A 108 3.17 15.55 17.82
C THR A 108 1.94 15.68 18.72
N ASP A 109 1.20 16.78 18.58
CA ASP A 109 -0.03 17.09 19.30
C ASP A 109 -1.30 16.95 18.43
N HIS A 110 -1.13 16.74 17.11
CA HIS A 110 -2.23 16.55 16.16
C HIS A 110 -1.82 15.71 14.95
N PHE A 111 -2.81 15.15 14.24
CA PHE A 111 -2.61 14.48 12.95
C PHE A 111 -3.24 15.26 11.81
N ASP A 112 -2.50 15.46 10.72
CA ASP A 112 -3.06 16.13 9.53
C ASP A 112 -4.09 15.27 8.81
N PHE A 113 -3.84 13.96 8.78
CA PHE A 113 -4.70 12.93 8.21
C PHE A 113 -4.75 11.75 9.17
N TYR A 114 -5.92 11.45 9.71
CA TYR A 114 -6.13 10.29 10.57
C TYR A 114 -7.10 9.32 9.91
N LEU A 115 -6.75 8.04 9.91
CA LEU A 115 -7.55 7.00 9.25
C LEU A 115 -8.01 5.92 10.22
N LEU A 116 -9.23 5.44 10.04
CA LEU A 116 -9.57 4.08 10.47
C LEU A 116 -8.86 3.07 9.55
N HIS A 117 -8.00 2.23 10.12
CA HIS A 117 -7.15 1.34 9.34
C HIS A 117 -7.91 0.07 8.88
N THR A 118 -7.75 -0.30 7.61
CA THR A 118 -8.16 -1.59 7.04
C THR A 118 -9.63 -1.95 7.24
N LEU A 119 -10.54 -1.00 7.00
CA LEU A 119 -11.96 -1.27 7.16
C LEU A 119 -12.44 -2.37 6.21
N ASN A 120 -13.18 -3.30 6.81
CA ASN A 120 -14.00 -4.30 6.18
C ASN A 120 -15.36 -4.29 6.89
N ARG A 121 -16.31 -5.16 6.50
CA ARG A 121 -17.67 -5.14 7.07
C ARG A 121 -17.69 -5.20 8.59
N ASP A 122 -16.94 -6.15 9.16
CA ASP A 122 -16.95 -6.40 10.60
C ASP A 122 -16.28 -5.28 11.39
N ARG A 123 -15.10 -4.83 10.93
CA ARG A 123 -14.37 -3.72 11.56
C ARG A 123 -15.16 -2.43 11.47
N TRP A 124 -15.83 -2.18 10.34
CA TRP A 124 -16.69 -1.02 10.18
C TRP A 124 -17.81 -0.99 11.22
N ARG A 125 -18.57 -2.09 11.33
CA ARG A 125 -19.65 -2.22 12.32
C ARG A 125 -19.13 -2.00 13.74
N ALA A 126 -18.02 -2.64 14.10
CA ALA A 126 -17.41 -2.47 15.42
C ALA A 126 -17.03 -1.00 15.70
N MET A 127 -16.42 -0.29 14.74
CA MET A 127 -16.02 1.12 14.95
C MET A 127 -17.22 2.05 15.12
N VAL A 128 -18.34 1.76 14.46
CA VAL A 128 -19.60 2.49 14.65
C VAL A 128 -20.22 2.16 16.02
N GLU A 129 -20.39 0.87 16.33
CA GLU A 129 -21.03 0.40 17.57
C GLU A 129 -20.29 0.84 18.83
N LEU A 130 -18.95 0.85 18.79
CA LEU A 130 -18.10 1.32 19.89
C LEU A 130 -18.05 2.85 20.02
N GLY A 131 -18.67 3.61 19.11
CA GLY A 131 -18.67 5.08 19.12
C GLY A 131 -17.33 5.71 18.69
N VAL A 132 -16.44 4.95 18.05
CA VAL A 132 -15.11 5.43 17.63
C VAL A 132 -15.21 6.45 16.51
N VAL A 133 -16.14 6.25 15.56
CA VAL A 133 -16.37 7.20 14.45
C VAL A 133 -16.76 8.58 14.99
N ASP A 134 -17.73 8.63 15.91
CA ASP A 134 -18.20 9.89 16.51
C ASP A 134 -17.11 10.55 17.36
N TRP A 135 -16.34 9.75 18.10
CA TRP A 135 -15.20 10.24 18.86
C TRP A 135 -14.10 10.85 17.97
N CYS A 136 -13.78 10.25 16.83
CA CYS A 136 -12.85 10.83 15.86
C CYS A 136 -13.38 12.14 15.26
N VAL A 137 -14.69 12.22 14.97
CA VAL A 137 -15.34 13.48 14.54
C VAL A 137 -15.24 14.55 15.64
N GLN A 138 -15.38 14.17 16.90
CA GLN A 138 -15.18 15.09 18.02
C GLN A 138 -13.72 15.56 18.12
N LYS A 139 -12.74 14.65 17.95
CA LYS A 139 -11.30 15.01 17.88
C LYS A 139 -10.99 15.93 16.71
N GLN A 140 -11.74 15.83 15.62
CA GLN A 140 -11.62 16.78 14.52
C GLN A 140 -12.09 18.18 14.89
N ARG A 141 -13.21 18.31 15.60
CA ARG A 141 -13.68 19.60 16.12
C ARG A 141 -12.72 20.23 17.14
N GLU A 142 -11.99 19.41 17.88
CA GLU A 142 -10.96 19.82 18.84
C GLU A 142 -9.62 20.19 18.18
N GLY A 143 -9.45 19.92 16.87
CA GLY A 143 -8.22 20.19 16.13
C GLY A 143 -7.13 19.13 16.28
N ALA A 144 -7.35 18.08 17.09
CA ALA A 144 -6.39 16.98 17.24
C ALA A 144 -6.32 16.07 15.99
N ILE A 145 -7.38 16.07 15.17
CA ILE A 145 -7.40 15.47 13.83
C ILE A 145 -7.78 16.57 12.85
N CYS A 146 -6.93 16.91 11.88
CA CYS A 146 -7.31 17.92 10.89
C CYS A 146 -8.27 17.32 9.85
N ARG A 147 -7.96 16.13 9.33
CA ARG A 147 -8.75 15.44 8.29
C ARG A 147 -8.98 13.99 8.69
N PHE A 148 -10.23 13.56 8.67
CA PHE A 148 -10.63 12.23 9.10
C PHE A 148 -11.15 11.39 7.92
N GLY A 149 -10.47 10.28 7.68
CA GLY A 149 -10.75 9.34 6.59
C GLY A 149 -10.70 7.89 7.05
N PHE A 150 -10.65 6.99 6.07
CA PHE A 150 -10.47 5.56 6.30
C PHE A 150 -9.65 4.92 5.19
N SER A 151 -9.06 3.77 5.49
CA SER A 151 -8.49 2.86 4.49
C SER A 151 -9.34 1.62 4.38
N PHE A 152 -9.39 1.00 3.20
CA PHE A 152 -10.42 0.00 2.87
C PHE A 152 -9.83 -1.31 2.32
N HIS A 153 -10.38 -2.46 2.73
CA HIS A 153 -9.97 -3.81 2.31
C HIS A 153 -11.14 -4.83 2.30
N ASP A 154 -12.21 -4.54 1.55
CA ASP A 154 -13.35 -5.46 1.37
C ASP A 154 -13.99 -5.28 -0.02
N GLY A 155 -15.15 -5.88 -0.30
CA GLY A 155 -15.89 -5.73 -1.56
C GLY A 155 -16.61 -4.38 -1.73
N TYR A 156 -16.92 -4.02 -2.97
CA TYR A 156 -17.54 -2.73 -3.32
C TYR A 156 -18.81 -2.40 -2.53
N ASP A 157 -19.67 -3.37 -2.23
CA ASP A 157 -20.92 -3.12 -1.49
C ASP A 157 -20.64 -2.60 -0.06
N VAL A 158 -19.57 -3.10 0.58
CA VAL A 158 -19.09 -2.58 1.87
C VAL A 158 -18.46 -1.20 1.70
N PHE A 159 -17.70 -0.98 0.62
CA PHE A 159 -17.13 0.33 0.33
C PHE A 159 -18.23 1.40 0.18
N GLU A 160 -19.28 1.11 -0.57
CA GLU A 160 -20.42 1.99 -0.79
C GLU A 160 -21.13 2.32 0.53
N GLU A 161 -21.36 1.32 1.39
CA GLU A 161 -21.92 1.49 2.73
C GLU A 161 -21.08 2.47 3.56
N ILE A 162 -19.77 2.23 3.68
CA ILE A 162 -18.85 3.03 4.49
C ILE A 162 -18.74 4.46 3.94
N LEU A 163 -18.51 4.59 2.64
CA LEU A 163 -18.29 5.88 2.00
C LEU A 163 -19.54 6.76 2.06
N SER A 164 -20.73 6.18 1.98
CA SER A 164 -22.01 6.90 2.02
C SER A 164 -22.51 7.21 3.44
N PHE A 165 -21.93 6.59 4.47
CA PHE A 165 -22.35 6.76 5.86
C PHE A 165 -22.22 8.20 6.37
N ARG A 166 -21.16 8.90 5.95
CA ARG A 166 -20.91 10.30 6.30
C ARG A 166 -20.14 11.01 5.19
N LYS A 167 -20.09 12.34 5.27
CA LYS A 167 -19.15 13.13 4.47
C LYS A 167 -17.74 12.95 5.02
N TRP A 168 -16.97 12.07 4.39
CA TRP A 168 -15.55 11.85 4.69
C TRP A 168 -14.70 12.96 4.07
N ASP A 169 -13.56 13.27 4.70
CA ASP A 169 -12.61 14.23 4.14
C ASP A 169 -11.81 13.60 3.00
N PHE A 170 -11.49 12.31 3.13
CA PHE A 170 -10.78 11.53 2.13
C PHE A 170 -11.00 10.03 2.39
N CYS A 171 -10.67 9.19 1.42
CA CYS A 171 -10.54 7.75 1.65
C CYS A 171 -9.29 7.20 0.95
N GLN A 172 -8.75 6.11 1.50
CA GLN A 172 -7.58 5.42 0.98
C GLN A 172 -7.96 4.05 0.43
N ILE A 173 -7.67 3.81 -0.85
CA ILE A 173 -7.99 2.55 -1.53
C ILE A 173 -6.76 1.98 -2.22
N GLN A 174 -6.71 0.65 -2.34
CA GLN A 174 -5.81 -0.01 -3.28
C GLN A 174 -6.29 0.28 -4.70
N PHE A 175 -5.41 0.82 -5.56
CA PHE A 175 -5.76 1.06 -6.95
C PHE A 175 -4.52 1.11 -7.83
N ASN A 176 -4.50 0.27 -8.87
CA ASN A 176 -3.44 0.19 -9.87
C ASN A 176 -4.01 -0.36 -11.18
N TYR A 177 -3.24 -0.27 -12.27
CA TYR A 177 -3.74 -0.65 -13.60
C TYR A 177 -4.01 -2.16 -13.76
N LEU A 178 -3.59 -3.00 -12.82
CA LEU A 178 -3.84 -4.44 -12.84
C LEU A 178 -5.10 -4.80 -12.02
N ASP A 179 -5.33 -4.12 -10.91
CA ASP A 179 -6.39 -4.41 -9.93
C ASP A 179 -7.54 -3.40 -10.00
N THR A 180 -8.02 -3.11 -11.21
CA THR A 180 -9.11 -2.15 -11.46
C THR A 180 -10.46 -2.60 -10.92
N ASP A 181 -10.66 -3.91 -10.72
CA ASP A 181 -11.94 -4.51 -10.35
C ASP A 181 -11.88 -5.25 -9.00
N ILE A 182 -10.84 -4.98 -8.21
CA ILE A 182 -10.62 -5.58 -6.89
C ILE A 182 -10.97 -4.56 -5.79
N GLN A 183 -11.61 -5.04 -4.72
CA GLN A 183 -12.09 -4.24 -3.61
C GLN A 183 -13.00 -3.07 -4.06
N ALA A 184 -12.58 -1.83 -3.82
CA ALA A 184 -13.28 -0.63 -4.28
C ALA A 184 -13.21 -0.51 -5.81
N GLY A 185 -12.03 -0.68 -6.40
CA GLY A 185 -11.79 -0.63 -7.84
C GLY A 185 -12.30 0.66 -8.53
N GLU A 186 -12.56 0.57 -9.83
CA GLU A 186 -13.11 1.65 -10.66
C GLU A 186 -14.47 2.14 -10.16
N ARG A 187 -15.31 1.21 -9.68
CA ARG A 187 -16.64 1.55 -9.16
C ARG A 187 -16.54 2.41 -7.90
N GLY A 188 -15.64 2.05 -6.99
CA GLY A 188 -15.36 2.80 -5.77
C GLY A 188 -14.68 4.14 -6.06
N TYR A 189 -13.76 4.17 -7.02
CA TYR A 189 -13.20 5.42 -7.54
C TYR A 189 -14.29 6.37 -8.02
N ALA A 190 -15.18 5.90 -8.88
CA ALA A 190 -16.27 6.69 -9.45
C ALA A 190 -17.26 7.17 -8.38
N LEU A 191 -17.58 6.33 -7.40
CA LEU A 191 -18.45 6.72 -6.28
C LEU A 191 -17.79 7.81 -5.41
N ALA A 192 -16.50 7.68 -5.09
CA ALA A 192 -15.78 8.69 -4.34
C ALA A 192 -15.73 10.03 -5.09
N GLU A 193 -15.53 10.00 -6.42
CA GLU A 193 -15.58 11.20 -7.26
C GLU A 193 -16.98 11.83 -7.26
N GLN A 194 -18.02 11.02 -7.41
CA GLN A 194 -19.42 11.48 -7.36
C GLN A 194 -19.76 12.15 -6.02
N LEU A 195 -19.24 11.62 -4.91
CA LEU A 195 -19.47 12.16 -3.56
C LEU A 195 -18.50 13.31 -3.20
N GLY A 196 -17.57 13.66 -4.09
CA GLY A 196 -16.57 14.70 -3.86
C GLY A 196 -15.54 14.34 -2.78
N VAL A 197 -15.33 13.05 -2.54
CA VAL A 197 -14.36 12.52 -1.57
C VAL A 197 -13.04 12.22 -2.31
N PRO A 198 -11.96 12.96 -2.04
CA PRO A 198 -10.68 12.74 -2.69
C PRO A 198 -10.02 11.44 -2.23
N LEU A 199 -9.25 10.84 -3.13
CA LEU A 199 -8.63 9.53 -2.94
C LEU A 199 -7.13 9.61 -2.66
N VAL A 200 -6.69 8.87 -1.65
CA VAL A 200 -5.29 8.51 -1.43
C VAL A 200 -5.08 7.11 -2.01
N ILE A 201 -4.20 6.96 -2.98
CA ILE A 201 -3.98 5.67 -3.65
C ILE A 201 -2.84 4.91 -2.97
N MET A 202 -3.13 3.70 -2.48
CA MET A 202 -2.11 2.76 -2.03
C MET A 202 -1.90 1.62 -3.02
N GLU A 203 -0.76 0.95 -2.89
CA GLU A 203 -0.28 -0.10 -3.79
C GLU A 203 -0.32 0.25 -5.29
N PRO A 204 0.08 1.47 -5.71
CA PRO A 204 0.07 1.86 -7.13
C PRO A 204 0.99 0.97 -7.98
N VAL A 205 2.02 0.38 -7.38
CA VAL A 205 3.00 -0.53 -8.01
C VAL A 205 2.77 -2.01 -7.66
N LYS A 206 1.64 -2.35 -7.01
CA LYS A 206 1.25 -3.72 -6.60
C LYS A 206 2.39 -4.50 -5.93
N GLY A 207 2.97 -3.96 -4.85
CA GLY A 207 4.08 -4.61 -4.14
C GLY A 207 5.39 -4.73 -4.93
N GLY A 208 5.57 -3.93 -5.98
CA GLY A 208 6.73 -3.98 -6.88
C GLY A 208 6.50 -4.82 -8.14
N ALA A 209 5.40 -5.58 -8.19
CA ALA A 209 5.05 -6.42 -9.34
C ALA A 209 4.91 -5.64 -10.66
N LEU A 210 4.57 -4.36 -10.60
CA LEU A 210 4.44 -3.48 -11.76
C LEU A 210 5.72 -2.70 -12.09
N ALA A 211 6.73 -2.78 -11.20
CA ALA A 211 8.08 -2.29 -11.45
C ALA A 211 8.99 -3.40 -12.04
N ASP A 212 8.68 -4.66 -11.75
CA ASP A 212 9.39 -5.85 -12.27
C ASP A 212 8.50 -6.60 -13.29
N LEU A 213 8.51 -6.10 -14.52
CA LEU A 213 7.74 -6.67 -15.63
C LEU A 213 8.60 -7.66 -16.45
N PRO A 214 7.99 -8.72 -17.03
CA PRO A 214 8.66 -9.55 -18.03
C PRO A 214 9.24 -8.70 -19.16
N GLU A 215 10.45 -9.02 -19.63
CA GLU A 215 11.19 -8.15 -20.56
C GLU A 215 10.46 -7.93 -21.89
N ASP A 216 9.66 -8.90 -22.36
CA ASP A 216 8.85 -8.72 -23.57
C ASP A 216 7.78 -7.63 -23.40
N LEU A 217 7.22 -7.47 -22.19
CA LEU A 217 6.28 -6.39 -21.86
C LEU A 217 7.02 -5.10 -21.52
N ALA A 218 8.10 -5.18 -20.75
CA ALA A 218 8.91 -4.02 -20.36
C ALA A 218 9.53 -3.33 -21.58
N ALA A 219 10.01 -4.09 -22.57
CA ALA A 219 10.59 -3.57 -23.81
C ALA A 219 9.59 -2.73 -24.61
N ARG A 220 8.29 -3.09 -24.60
CA ARG A 220 7.24 -2.33 -25.28
C ARG A 220 7.03 -0.97 -24.61
N LEU A 221 6.92 -0.95 -23.28
CA LEU A 221 6.80 0.29 -22.51
C LEU A 221 8.05 1.17 -22.67
N ARG A 222 9.25 0.58 -22.58
CA ARG A 222 10.53 1.28 -22.74
C ARG A 222 10.69 1.89 -24.14
N ARG A 223 10.20 1.22 -25.19
CA ARG A 223 10.18 1.76 -26.55
C ARG A 223 9.23 2.94 -26.69
N ALA A 224 8.05 2.86 -26.06
CA ALA A 224 7.06 3.93 -26.09
C ALA A 224 7.53 5.19 -25.32
N ARG A 225 8.24 5.00 -24.21
CA ARG A 225 8.83 6.09 -23.43
C ARG A 225 10.24 5.77 -22.92
N PRO A 226 11.27 6.05 -23.73
CA PRO A 226 12.66 5.85 -23.32
C PRO A 226 13.01 6.63 -22.05
N GLY A 227 13.75 6.00 -21.13
CA GLY A 227 14.18 6.61 -19.87
C GLY A 227 13.14 6.63 -18.75
N ALA A 228 11.89 6.22 -19.02
CA ALA A 228 10.89 6.03 -17.96
C ALA A 228 11.12 4.70 -17.24
N SER A 229 11.18 4.73 -15.90
CA SER A 229 11.19 3.51 -15.09
C SER A 229 9.85 2.78 -15.20
N MET A 230 9.83 1.46 -14.97
CA MET A 230 8.57 0.69 -14.99
C MET A 230 7.62 1.13 -13.86
N ALA A 231 8.17 1.48 -12.69
CA ALA A 231 7.40 2.07 -11.60
C ALA A 231 6.69 3.35 -12.01
N SER A 232 7.35 4.22 -12.78
CA SER A 232 6.78 5.48 -13.25
C SER A 232 5.50 5.29 -14.08
N TRP A 233 5.37 4.20 -14.83
CA TRP A 233 4.14 3.91 -15.60
C TRP A 233 2.95 3.68 -14.66
N ALA A 234 3.15 2.89 -13.61
CA ALA A 234 2.10 2.60 -12.63
C ALA A 234 1.73 3.84 -11.81
N LEU A 235 2.74 4.61 -11.39
CA LEU A 235 2.56 5.86 -10.66
C LEU A 235 1.82 6.91 -11.49
N ARG A 236 2.22 7.10 -12.77
CA ARG A 236 1.56 8.04 -13.68
C ARG A 236 0.13 7.64 -14.03
N TRP A 237 -0.15 6.34 -14.13
CA TRP A 237 -1.50 5.84 -14.34
C TRP A 237 -2.42 6.23 -13.17
N ALA A 238 -1.99 5.98 -11.93
CA ALA A 238 -2.77 6.32 -10.74
C ALA A 238 -2.90 7.84 -10.57
N ALA A 239 -1.79 8.57 -10.71
CA ALA A 239 -1.72 10.01 -10.49
C ALA A 239 -2.46 10.84 -11.57
N GLY A 240 -2.65 10.28 -12.77
CA GLY A 240 -3.36 10.91 -13.87
C GLY A 240 -4.87 11.06 -13.64
N ARG A 241 -5.41 10.37 -12.64
CA ARG A 241 -6.82 10.39 -12.24
C ARG A 241 -7.14 11.70 -11.50
N ALA A 242 -8.22 12.39 -11.89
CA ALA A 242 -8.55 13.72 -11.37
C ALA A 242 -8.89 13.73 -9.87
N ASN A 243 -9.67 12.76 -9.40
CA ASN A 243 -10.05 12.61 -8.00
C ASN A 243 -8.96 12.04 -7.08
N VAL A 244 -7.71 11.91 -7.54
CA VAL A 244 -6.58 11.45 -6.71
C VAL A 244 -5.87 12.64 -6.07
N LEU A 245 -5.85 12.66 -4.73
CA LEU A 245 -5.14 13.63 -3.92
C LEU A 245 -3.63 13.34 -3.91
N THR A 246 -3.26 12.09 -3.63
CA THR A 246 -1.86 11.65 -3.57
C THR A 246 -1.74 10.16 -3.85
N VAL A 247 -0.58 9.75 -4.36
CA VAL A 247 -0.22 8.36 -4.66
C VAL A 247 0.88 7.94 -3.71
N LEU A 248 0.58 7.00 -2.81
CA LEU A 248 1.52 6.48 -1.83
C LEU A 248 2.47 5.47 -2.48
N SER A 249 3.76 5.79 -2.44
CA SER A 249 4.80 4.83 -2.79
C SER A 249 5.58 4.40 -1.56
N GLY A 250 5.53 3.11 -1.24
CA GLY A 250 6.48 2.50 -0.32
C GLY A 250 7.80 2.28 -1.04
N MET A 251 8.84 3.00 -0.63
CA MET A 251 10.17 2.94 -1.22
C MET A 251 11.13 2.31 -0.21
N SER A 252 12.02 1.45 -0.67
CA SER A 252 12.98 0.70 0.16
C SER A 252 14.43 1.11 -0.09
N THR A 253 14.70 1.91 -1.14
CA THR A 253 16.03 2.43 -1.44
C THR A 253 15.99 3.92 -1.76
N LEU A 254 17.12 4.61 -1.58
CA LEU A 254 17.25 6.02 -1.97
C LEU A 254 17.03 6.23 -3.48
N GLU A 255 17.51 5.30 -4.30
CA GLU A 255 17.29 5.34 -5.77
C GLU A 255 15.80 5.35 -6.13
N GLN A 256 14.98 4.55 -5.45
CA GLN A 256 13.53 4.56 -5.65
C GLN A 256 12.90 5.90 -5.23
N VAL A 257 13.43 6.54 -4.18
CA VAL A 257 12.99 7.89 -3.78
C VAL A 257 13.28 8.89 -4.88
N GLU A 258 14.47 8.85 -5.47
CA GLU A 258 14.86 9.77 -6.53
C GLU A 258 14.08 9.55 -7.82
N ASP A 259 13.92 8.31 -8.26
CA ASP A 259 13.16 7.95 -9.46
C ASP A 259 11.68 8.37 -9.35
N ASN A 260 11.05 8.05 -8.21
CA ASN A 260 9.66 8.44 -7.97
C ASN A 260 9.54 9.96 -7.86
N ALA A 261 10.42 10.63 -7.10
CA ALA A 261 10.40 12.09 -7.01
C ALA A 261 10.60 12.78 -8.37
N ALA A 262 11.45 12.23 -9.23
CA ALA A 262 11.65 12.73 -10.59
C ALA A 262 10.37 12.60 -11.43
N THR A 263 9.66 11.46 -11.32
CA THR A 263 8.37 11.21 -11.99
C THR A 263 7.33 12.30 -11.68
N PHE A 264 7.25 12.75 -10.42
CA PHE A 264 6.29 13.76 -9.99
C PHE A 264 6.81 15.20 -10.06
N THR A 265 8.11 15.42 -10.25
CA THR A 265 8.66 16.79 -10.38
C THR A 265 8.33 17.43 -11.71
N ARG A 266 8.23 16.63 -12.78
CA ARG A 266 7.76 17.03 -14.10
C ARG A 266 6.59 16.14 -14.49
N PHE A 267 5.58 16.12 -13.63
CA PHE A 267 4.47 15.21 -13.78
C PHE A 267 3.81 15.40 -15.15
N GLN A 268 3.68 14.30 -15.89
CA GLN A 268 2.94 14.24 -17.13
C GLN A 268 1.99 13.06 -17.01
N PRO A 269 0.67 13.24 -17.13
CA PRO A 269 -0.25 12.10 -17.14
C PRO A 269 0.07 11.18 -18.33
N LEU A 270 -0.38 9.92 -18.27
CA LEU A 270 -0.29 9.03 -19.42
C LEU A 270 -1.12 9.61 -20.58
N THR A 271 -0.56 9.61 -21.78
CA THR A 271 -1.30 9.91 -23.01
C THR A 271 -2.30 8.80 -23.34
N GLN A 272 -3.24 9.05 -24.26
CA GLN A 272 -4.19 8.01 -24.68
C GLN A 272 -3.50 6.76 -25.24
N ALA A 273 -2.41 6.93 -26.00
CA ALA A 273 -1.62 5.81 -26.53
C ALA A 273 -0.88 5.06 -25.42
N GLU A 274 -0.33 5.78 -24.43
CA GLU A 274 0.30 5.18 -23.26
C GLU A 274 -0.72 4.42 -22.39
N LEU A 275 -1.94 4.93 -22.24
CA LEU A 275 -3.04 4.27 -21.52
C LEU A 275 -3.44 2.96 -22.19
N ALA A 276 -3.65 2.96 -23.50
CA ALA A 276 -3.94 1.74 -24.26
C ALA A 276 -2.82 0.69 -24.11
N LEU A 277 -1.56 1.13 -24.16
CA LEU A 277 -0.43 0.23 -23.97
C LEU A 277 -0.36 -0.35 -22.55
N VAL A 278 -0.68 0.45 -21.52
CA VAL A 278 -0.79 -0.03 -20.14
C VAL A 278 -1.91 -1.06 -20.00
N GLU A 279 -3.06 -0.84 -20.65
CA GLU A 279 -4.18 -1.80 -20.65
C GLU A 279 -3.80 -3.12 -21.31
N GLU A 280 -3.14 -3.08 -22.46
CA GLU A 280 -2.61 -4.28 -23.13
C GLU A 280 -1.58 -5.03 -22.26
N THR A 281 -0.65 -4.30 -21.62
CA THR A 281 0.32 -4.89 -20.69
C THR A 281 -0.40 -5.51 -19.49
N ALA A 282 -1.40 -4.84 -18.93
CA ALA A 282 -2.20 -5.36 -17.82
C ALA A 282 -2.91 -6.67 -18.21
N ALA A 283 -3.56 -6.70 -19.38
CA ALA A 283 -4.22 -7.91 -19.90
C ALA A 283 -3.22 -9.07 -20.08
N ALA A 284 -2.04 -8.80 -20.65
CA ALA A 284 -0.99 -9.80 -20.83
C ALA A 284 -0.45 -10.31 -19.48
N LEU A 285 -0.29 -9.45 -18.47
CA LEU A 285 0.13 -9.84 -17.13
C LEU A 285 -0.94 -10.68 -16.42
N ARG A 286 -2.22 -10.28 -16.47
CA ARG A 286 -3.33 -11.04 -15.85
C ARG A 286 -3.39 -12.46 -16.39
N ALA A 287 -3.10 -12.66 -17.68
CA ALA A 287 -3.04 -13.98 -18.30
C ALA A 287 -1.86 -14.86 -17.83
N ARG A 288 -0.83 -14.27 -17.21
CA ARG A 288 0.40 -14.97 -16.77
C ARG A 288 0.50 -15.17 -15.27
N VAL A 289 -0.13 -14.34 -14.45
CA VAL A 289 -0.06 -14.48 -12.98
C VAL A 289 -0.93 -15.63 -12.47
N LYS A 290 -0.47 -16.29 -11.41
CA LYS A 290 -1.16 -17.42 -10.79
C LYS A 290 -2.16 -16.97 -9.73
N ASN A 291 -1.83 -15.90 -9.01
CA ASN A 291 -2.75 -15.24 -8.09
C ASN A 291 -2.47 -13.73 -7.94
N GLY A 292 -3.34 -13.05 -7.19
CA GLY A 292 -3.31 -11.59 -7.04
C GLY A 292 -2.41 -11.05 -5.93
N CYS A 293 -1.52 -11.86 -5.33
CA CYS A 293 -0.75 -11.45 -4.13
C CYS A 293 0.06 -10.17 -4.36
N THR A 294 0.00 -9.25 -3.39
CA THR A 294 0.70 -7.94 -3.42
C THR A 294 1.85 -7.86 -2.43
N GLY A 295 2.12 -8.92 -1.68
CA GLY A 295 3.21 -8.95 -0.71
C GLY A 295 3.02 -8.01 0.50
N CYS A 296 1.77 -7.66 0.85
CA CYS A 296 1.45 -6.75 1.96
C CYS A 296 1.76 -7.32 3.37
N ARG A 297 1.95 -8.65 3.47
CA ARG A 297 2.23 -9.39 4.72
C ARG A 297 1.14 -9.31 5.80
N TYR A 298 -0.08 -8.84 5.51
CA TYR A 298 -1.19 -8.88 6.49
C TYR A 298 -1.53 -10.29 6.99
N CYS A 299 -1.23 -11.31 6.19
CA CYS A 299 -1.40 -12.71 6.57
C CYS A 299 -0.29 -13.27 7.47
N MET A 300 0.68 -12.44 7.89
CA MET A 300 1.86 -12.84 8.66
C MET A 300 1.78 -12.34 10.12
N PRO A 301 2.42 -13.05 11.07
CA PRO A 301 3.13 -14.33 10.89
C PRO A 301 2.19 -15.52 10.68
N CYS A 302 2.60 -16.48 9.85
CA CYS A 302 1.90 -17.76 9.74
C CYS A 302 2.22 -18.63 10.97
N PRO A 303 1.22 -19.19 11.67
CA PRO A 303 1.48 -20.04 12.84
C PRO A 303 2.23 -21.34 12.52
N ALA A 304 2.28 -21.73 11.23
CA ALA A 304 3.02 -22.90 10.76
C ALA A 304 4.40 -22.56 10.18
N GLY A 305 4.87 -21.31 10.35
CA GLY A 305 6.17 -20.86 9.84
C GLY A 305 6.18 -20.48 8.35
N VAL A 306 5.15 -20.80 7.57
CA VAL A 306 5.12 -20.53 6.12
C VAL A 306 5.26 -19.03 5.81
N ASN A 307 6.25 -18.67 5.00
CA ASN A 307 6.36 -17.33 4.43
C ASN A 307 5.42 -17.19 3.21
N ILE A 308 4.13 -16.98 3.49
CA ILE A 308 3.06 -16.96 2.48
C ILE A 308 3.36 -15.96 1.33
N PRO A 309 3.75 -14.70 1.61
CA PRO A 309 4.03 -13.72 0.56
C PRO A 309 5.15 -14.14 -0.38
N GLU A 310 6.24 -14.71 0.15
CA GLU A 310 7.40 -15.08 -0.66
C GLU A 310 7.13 -16.32 -1.52
N ASN A 311 6.38 -17.31 -1.00
CA ASN A 311 5.90 -18.44 -1.81
C ASN A 311 5.09 -17.95 -3.02
N PHE A 312 4.17 -17.01 -2.83
CA PHE A 312 3.38 -16.45 -3.94
C PHE A 312 4.18 -15.53 -4.85
N GLN A 313 5.19 -14.82 -4.33
CA GLN A 313 6.09 -14.04 -5.16
C GLN A 313 6.86 -14.95 -6.13
N LEU A 314 7.49 -16.01 -5.61
CA LEU A 314 8.20 -17.01 -6.42
C LEU A 314 7.26 -17.68 -7.44
N TRP A 315 6.06 -18.08 -7.00
CA TRP A 315 5.07 -18.76 -7.86
C TRP A 315 4.50 -17.85 -8.97
N ASN A 316 4.27 -16.57 -8.69
CA ASN A 316 3.86 -15.63 -9.73
C ASN A 316 5.02 -15.26 -10.64
N GLN A 317 6.25 -15.19 -10.14
CA GLN A 317 7.43 -14.85 -10.93
C GLN A 317 7.72 -15.91 -11.99
N THR A 318 7.63 -17.20 -11.65
CA THR A 318 7.79 -18.30 -12.62
C THR A 318 6.79 -18.22 -13.76
N ALA A 319 5.53 -17.95 -13.43
CA ALA A 319 4.47 -17.88 -14.42
C ALA A 319 4.58 -16.61 -15.28
N LYS A 320 4.99 -15.49 -14.69
CA LYS A 320 5.25 -14.21 -15.40
C LYS A 320 6.37 -14.30 -16.42
N THR A 321 7.52 -14.88 -16.05
CA THR A 321 8.69 -14.96 -16.94
C THR A 321 8.58 -16.09 -17.95
N GLN A 322 7.61 -16.99 -17.78
CA GLN A 322 7.48 -18.23 -18.55
C GLN A 322 8.78 -19.07 -18.58
N ASN A 323 9.65 -18.84 -17.58
CA ASN A 323 10.96 -19.45 -17.46
C ASN A 323 11.10 -20.08 -16.07
N GLY A 324 10.74 -21.37 -15.97
CA GLY A 324 10.87 -22.12 -14.73
C GLY A 324 12.33 -22.27 -14.27
N ALA A 325 13.29 -22.36 -15.21
CA ALA A 325 14.70 -22.60 -14.90
C ALA A 325 15.31 -21.50 -14.02
N SER A 326 14.93 -20.23 -14.21
CA SER A 326 15.41 -19.13 -13.37
C SER A 326 14.91 -19.18 -11.93
N ALA A 327 13.79 -19.85 -11.67
CA ALA A 327 13.25 -20.01 -10.33
C ALA A 327 13.69 -21.30 -9.63
N TRP A 328 14.30 -22.24 -10.37
CA TRP A 328 14.76 -23.50 -9.79
C TRP A 328 15.70 -23.26 -8.61
N ARG A 329 16.74 -22.44 -8.79
CA ARG A 329 17.72 -22.16 -7.73
C ARG A 329 17.12 -21.36 -6.57
N PRO A 330 16.37 -20.25 -6.79
CA PRO A 330 15.63 -19.59 -5.73
C PRO A 330 14.78 -20.54 -4.90
N TRP A 331 14.01 -21.43 -5.53
CA TRP A 331 13.12 -22.35 -4.84
C TRP A 331 13.84 -23.53 -4.13
N HIS A 332 14.72 -24.23 -4.83
CA HIS A 332 15.32 -25.48 -4.32
C HIS A 332 16.56 -25.29 -3.47
N VAL A 333 17.23 -24.12 -3.56
CA VAL A 333 18.52 -23.89 -2.87
C VAL A 333 18.43 -22.73 -1.89
N ASN A 334 17.80 -21.62 -2.27
CA ASN A 334 17.88 -20.39 -1.49
C ASN A 334 16.72 -20.24 -0.50
N PHE A 335 15.54 -20.80 -0.80
CA PHE A 335 14.34 -20.61 0.00
C PHE A 335 14.27 -21.64 1.13
N GLY A 336 14.15 -21.16 2.38
CA GLY A 336 14.18 -21.98 3.60
C GLY A 336 13.10 -23.06 3.62
N GLU A 337 13.46 -24.27 4.05
CA GLU A 337 12.53 -25.42 4.06
C GLU A 337 11.37 -25.23 5.04
N GLU A 338 11.60 -24.46 6.11
CA GLU A 338 10.66 -24.02 7.12
C GLU A 338 9.65 -22.99 6.59
N ASP A 339 10.05 -22.18 5.61
CA ASP A 339 9.24 -21.12 5.03
C ASP A 339 8.32 -21.61 3.90
N LYS A 340 8.55 -22.82 3.40
CA LYS A 340 7.85 -23.37 2.22
C LYS A 340 6.39 -23.70 2.49
N ALA A 341 5.60 -23.55 1.43
CA ALA A 341 4.17 -23.83 1.38
C ALA A 341 3.78 -25.25 1.85
N LYS A 342 4.66 -26.25 1.70
CA LYS A 342 4.46 -27.62 2.21
C LYS A 342 4.17 -27.70 3.71
N ASN A 343 4.60 -26.71 4.49
CA ASN A 343 4.36 -26.67 5.94
C ASN A 343 2.96 -26.13 6.28
N CYS A 344 2.17 -25.71 5.29
CA CYS A 344 0.81 -25.19 5.53
C CYS A 344 -0.11 -26.28 6.11
N VAL A 345 -0.53 -26.10 7.36
CA VAL A 345 -1.51 -26.98 8.04
C VAL A 345 -2.96 -26.64 7.72
N ARG A 346 -3.20 -25.77 6.74
CA ARG A 346 -4.54 -25.34 6.28
C ARG A 346 -5.47 -24.82 7.39
N CYS A 347 -4.91 -24.14 8.40
CA CYS A 347 -5.70 -23.61 9.54
C CYS A 347 -6.64 -22.45 9.18
N GLY A 348 -6.53 -21.86 7.98
CA GLY A 348 -7.43 -20.82 7.48
C GLY A 348 -7.25 -19.41 8.06
N ARG A 349 -6.39 -19.21 9.09
CA ARG A 349 -6.22 -17.90 9.75
C ARG A 349 -5.82 -16.75 8.83
N CYS A 350 -5.11 -17.06 7.74
CA CYS A 350 -4.65 -16.08 6.76
C CYS A 350 -5.76 -15.57 5.82
N VAL A 351 -6.81 -16.38 5.59
CA VAL A 351 -7.87 -16.10 4.60
C VAL A 351 -8.60 -14.79 4.89
N PRO A 352 -9.14 -14.55 6.10
CA PRO A 352 -9.84 -13.29 6.38
C PRO A 352 -8.90 -12.07 6.46
N LEU A 353 -7.58 -12.27 6.46
CA LEU A 353 -6.58 -11.21 6.49
C LEU A 353 -6.12 -10.80 5.09
N CYS A 354 -6.45 -11.58 4.05
CA CYS A 354 -6.01 -11.31 2.68
C CYS A 354 -6.90 -10.25 2.02
N PRO A 355 -6.38 -9.06 1.71
CA PRO A 355 -7.19 -8.02 1.08
C PRO A 355 -7.55 -8.36 -0.38
N GLN A 356 -6.87 -9.34 -0.97
CA GLN A 356 -7.10 -9.80 -2.34
C GLN A 356 -8.12 -10.96 -2.41
N GLY A 357 -8.65 -11.43 -1.27
CA GLY A 357 -9.58 -12.56 -1.23
C GLY A 357 -8.98 -13.88 -1.75
N ILE A 358 -7.65 -14.03 -1.70
CA ILE A 358 -6.97 -15.22 -2.22
C ILE A 358 -7.33 -16.43 -1.35
N PRO A 359 -7.66 -17.59 -1.94
CA PRO A 359 -7.82 -18.84 -1.20
C PRO A 359 -6.43 -19.39 -0.81
N ILE A 360 -5.78 -18.70 0.14
CA ILE A 360 -4.35 -18.87 0.46
C ILE A 360 -3.94 -20.34 0.65
N PRO A 361 -4.65 -21.18 1.45
CA PRO A 361 -4.24 -22.57 1.65
C PRO A 361 -4.25 -23.42 0.37
N ASP A 362 -5.16 -23.15 -0.57
CA ASP A 362 -5.25 -23.89 -1.83
C ASP A 362 -4.19 -23.42 -2.81
N ASP A 363 -3.99 -22.11 -2.90
CA ASP A 363 -2.94 -21.50 -3.71
C ASP A 363 -1.56 -21.94 -3.23
N LEU A 364 -1.32 -22.05 -1.92
CA LEU A 364 -0.05 -22.55 -1.37
C LEU A 364 0.19 -24.01 -1.79
N ALA A 365 -0.84 -24.86 -1.74
CA ALA A 365 -0.71 -26.25 -2.19
C ALA A 365 -0.34 -26.34 -3.68
N ARG A 366 -0.96 -25.51 -4.53
CA ARG A 366 -0.61 -25.42 -5.95
C ARG A 366 0.79 -24.86 -6.16
N ALA A 367 1.15 -23.79 -5.45
CA ALA A 367 2.48 -23.18 -5.51
C ALA A 367 3.57 -24.20 -5.16
N GLN A 368 3.41 -24.95 -4.06
CA GLN A 368 4.34 -26.01 -3.69
C GLN A 368 4.51 -27.03 -4.81
N ALA A 369 3.39 -27.58 -5.31
CA ALA A 369 3.42 -28.63 -6.32
C ALA A 369 4.06 -28.16 -7.64
N GLU A 370 3.71 -26.97 -8.12
CA GLU A 370 4.24 -26.42 -9.37
C GLU A 370 5.72 -26.00 -9.25
N LEU A 371 6.12 -25.42 -8.11
CA LEU A 371 7.51 -25.03 -7.88
C LEU A 371 8.42 -26.25 -7.69
N ASP A 372 7.96 -27.30 -7.00
CA ASP A 372 8.71 -28.57 -6.88
C ASP A 372 8.89 -29.30 -8.22
N ALA A 373 7.94 -29.12 -9.15
CA ALA A 373 7.98 -29.73 -10.47
C ALA A 373 8.93 -29.02 -11.45
N ILE A 374 9.58 -27.92 -11.05
CA ILE A 374 10.51 -27.21 -11.93
C ILE A 374 11.73 -28.10 -12.19
N PRO A 375 12.07 -28.40 -13.46
CA PRO A 375 13.24 -29.21 -13.77
C PRO A 375 14.52 -28.45 -13.42
N LYS A 376 15.53 -29.20 -12.97
CA LYS A 376 16.87 -28.65 -12.75
C LYS A 376 17.44 -28.13 -14.08
N PRO A 377 17.88 -26.86 -14.15
CA PRO A 377 18.43 -26.26 -15.37
C PRO A 377 19.69 -26.95 -15.88
#